data_AF-A0ABD6LQ44-F1
#
_entry.id   AF-A0ABD6LQ44-F1
#
_cell.length_a   1.000
_cell.length_b   1.000
_cell.length_c   1.000
_cell.angle_alpha   90.00
_cell.angle_beta   90.00
_cell.angle_gamma   90.00
#
_symmetry.space_group_name_H-M   'P 1'
#
loop_
_entity.id
_entity.type
_entity.pdbx_description
1 polymer ?
#
loop_
_entity_poly.entity_id
_entity_poly.type
_entity_poly.pdbx_seq_one_letter_code
_entity_poly.pdbx_strand_id
1 'polypeptide(L)' 'MPLPKERIYTIDDIYGLPDGERAELIDGQIYYMAPPNTTHQRISTFLHGTIFN' A
#
# COMPACT_ATOMS: atom_id res chain seq x y z
N MET A 1 -9.43 -26.68 12.84
CA MET A 1 -9.35 -25.23 13.11
C MET A 1 -10.30 -24.53 12.14
N PRO A 2 -11.22 -23.65 12.59
CA PRO A 2 -12.04 -22.90 11.65
C PRO A 2 -11.13 -21.96 10.84
N LEU A 3 -11.34 -21.92 9.53
CA LEU A 3 -10.69 -20.95 8.65
C LEU A 3 -11.07 -19.53 9.12
N PRO A 4 -10.13 -18.57 9.18
CA PRO A 4 -10.47 -17.19 9.45
C PRO A 4 -11.53 -16.73 8.44
N LYS A 5 -12.64 -16.16 8.92
CA LYS A 5 -13.53 -15.43 8.01
C LYS A 5 -12.70 -14.36 7.34
N GLU A 6 -12.66 -14.34 6.02
CA GLU A 6 -12.11 -13.22 5.26
C GLU A 6 -12.83 -11.96 5.76
N ARG A 7 -12.11 -11.13 6.51
CA ARG A 7 -12.61 -9.81 6.87
C ARG A 7 -12.61 -8.99 5.59
N ILE A 8 -13.78 -8.49 5.23
CA ILE A 8 -13.92 -7.50 4.18
C ILE A 8 -13.68 -6.15 4.85
N TYR A 9 -12.54 -5.56 4.54
CA TYR A 9 -12.16 -4.23 4.99
C TYR A 9 -12.85 -3.17 4.15
N THR A 10 -13.04 -2.01 4.77
CA THR A 10 -13.71 -0.84 4.20
C THR A 10 -12.76 0.34 4.17
N ILE A 11 -13.21 1.43 3.55
CA ILE A 11 -12.47 2.68 3.47
C ILE A 11 -12.18 3.25 4.88
N ASP A 12 -13.11 3.06 5.83
CA ASP A 12 -12.94 3.50 7.22
C ASP A 12 -11.76 2.80 7.91
N ASP A 13 -11.53 1.52 7.60
CA ASP A 13 -10.41 0.76 8.14
C ASP A 13 -9.06 1.30 7.63
N ILE A 14 -8.99 1.79 6.39
CA ILE A 14 -7.78 2.44 5.86
C ILE A 14 -7.55 3.80 6.50
N TYR A 15 -8.59 4.62 6.66
CA TYR A 15 -8.44 5.93 7.28
C TYR A 15 -8.16 5.86 8.78
N GLY A 16 -8.48 4.72 9.41
CA GLY A 16 -8.15 4.43 10.80
C GLY A 16 -6.71 3.95 11.05
N LEU A 17 -5.87 3.81 10.01
CA LEU A 17 -4.49 3.37 10.19
C LEU A 17 -3.67 4.37 11.03
N PRO A 18 -2.76 3.88 11.90
CA PRO A 18 -1.85 4.74 12.64
C PRO A 18 -1.00 5.61 11.70
N ASP A 19 -0.60 6.78 12.19
CA ASP A 19 0.34 7.61 11.44
C ASP A 19 1.65 6.86 11.18
N GLY A 20 2.19 7.00 9.96
CA GLY A 20 3.35 6.26 9.49
C GLY A 20 3.06 4.86 8.94
N GLU A 21 1.86 4.29 9.14
CA GLU A 21 1.45 3.07 8.44
C GLU A 21 0.86 3.41 7.07
N ARG A 22 1.24 2.60 6.08
CA ARG A 22 0.76 2.73 4.70
C ARG A 22 0.26 1.39 4.23
N ALA A 23 -0.96 1.37 3.71
CA ALA A 23 -1.54 0.19 3.10
C ALA A 23 -2.49 0.57 1.97
N GLU A 24 -2.80 -0.40 1.12
CA GLU A 24 -3.75 -0.29 0.02
C GLU A 24 -4.96 -1.20 0.28
N LEU A 25 -6.15 -0.73 -0.07
CA LEU A 25 -7.40 -1.49 0.03
C LEU A 25 -7.77 -1.95 -1.37
N ILE A 26 -7.65 -3.25 -1.61
CA ILE A 26 -7.92 -3.86 -2.92
C ILE A 26 -8.89 -5.02 -2.69
N ASP A 27 -10.05 -4.98 -3.34
CA ASP A 27 -11.09 -6.01 -3.24
C ASP A 27 -11.50 -6.36 -1.80
N GLY A 28 -11.57 -5.35 -0.93
CA GLY A 28 -11.92 -5.54 0.47
C GLY A 28 -10.80 -6.17 1.32
N GLN A 29 -9.57 -6.20 0.83
CA GLN A 29 -8.38 -6.67 1.55
C GLN A 29 -7.36 -5.54 1.73
N ILE A 30 -6.72 -5.49 2.89
CA ILE A 30 -5.65 -4.53 3.19
C ILE A 30 -4.29 -5.15 2.86
N TYR A 31 -3.52 -4.44 2.04
CA TYR A 31 -2.14 -4.79 1.67
C TYR A 31 -1.17 -3.76 2.25
N TYR A 32 -0.42 -4.15 3.27
CA TYR A 32 0.58 -3.28 3.88
C TYR A 32 1.76 -3.03 2.94
N MET A 33 2.16 -1.77 2.83
CA MET A 33 3.22 -1.33 1.94
C MET A 33 4.58 -1.61 2.58
N ALA A 34 5.43 -2.37 1.86
CA ALA A 34 6.82 -2.54 2.27
C ALA A 34 7.62 -1.24 2.06
N PRO A 35 8.62 -0.94 2.92
CA PRO A 35 9.50 0.20 2.71
C PRO A 35 10.21 0.10 1.35
N PRO A 36 10.22 1.17 0.54
CA PRO A 36 10.88 1.16 -0.77
C PRO A 36 12.39 1.08 -0.60
N ASN A 37 13.04 0.25 -1.42
CA ASN A 37 14.51 0.14 -1.44
C ASN A 37 15.14 1.17 -2.40
N THR A 38 16.48 1.28 -2.36
CA THR A 38 17.22 2.22 -3.22
C THR A 38 16.98 2.02 -4.71
N THR A 39 16.88 0.77 -5.17
CA THR A 39 16.63 0.44 -6.59
C THR A 39 15.24 0.93 -7.02
N HIS A 40 14.22 0.66 -6.20
CA HIS A 40 12.86 1.16 -6.39
C HIS A 40 12.86 2.70 -6.53
N GLN A 41 13.55 3.39 -5.62
CA GLN A 41 13.60 4.86 -5.65
C GLN A 41 14.31 5.42 -6.87
N ARG A 42 15.39 4.78 -7.33
CA ARG A 42 16.10 5.18 -8.56
C ARG A 42 15.20 5.07 -9.79
N ILE A 43 14.46 3.96 -9.92
CA ILE A 43 13.55 3.74 -11.04
C ILE A 43 12.41 4.77 -11.00
N SER A 44 11.78 4.96 -9.84
CA SER A 44 10.69 5.92 -9.67
C SER A 44 11.12 7.35 -10.02
N THR A 45 12.29 7.77 -9.53
CA THR A 45 12.86 9.11 -9.82
C THR A 45 13.13 9.30 -11.31
N PHE A 46 13.69 8.29 -11.98
CA PHE A 46 13.98 8.34 -13.41
C PHE A 46 12.69 8.48 -14.23
N LEU A 47 11.67 7.68 -13.93
CA LEU A 47 10.38 7.73 -14.62
C LEU A 47 9.70 9.08 -14.42
N HIS A 48 9.69 9.60 -13.19
CA HIS A 48 9.17 10.93 -12.88
C HIS A 48 9.83 12.02 -13.74
N GLY A 49 11.17 12.03 -13.80
CA GLY A 49 11.91 13.01 -14.62
C GLY A 49 11.64 12.87 -16.12
N THR A 50 11.44 11.64 -16.61
CA THR A 50 11.15 11.37 -18.02
C THR A 50 9.74 11.80 -18.42
N ILE A 51 8.75 11.64 -17.54
CA ILE A 51 7.36 12.05 -17.79
C ILE A 51 7.21 13.57 -17.71
N PHE A 52 7.99 14.23 -16.84
CA PHE A 52 7.91 15.68 -16.63
C PHE A 52 8.47 16.49 -17.81
N ASN A 53 9.47 15.97 -18.52
CA ASN A 53 10.17 16.65 -19.62
C ASN A 53 9.59 16.30 -20.99
#